data_AF-A0A7G2ETR2-F1
#
_entry.id   AF-A0A7G2ETR2-F1
#
_cell.length_a   1.000
_cell.length_b   1.000
_cell.length_c   1.000
_cell.angle_alpha   90.00
_cell.angle_beta   90.00
_cell.angle_gamma   90.00
#
_symmetry.space_group_name_H-M   'P 1'
#
loop_
_entity.id
_entity.type
_entity.pdbx_description
1 polymer ?
#
loop_
_entity_poly.entity_id
_entity_poly.type
_entity_poly.pdbx_seq_one_letter_code
_entity_poly.pdbx_strand_id
1 'polypeptide(L)'
;MGEPLSLWFRKLTFALVKSKEICFVRNLLRLYRMGNYKNFLSRTASEATYLQYCISEHHIREMRLVAVQYINNVCYKLQPYPLLRLSQNLKMKELDVESLCHECGLETCTDPDGFTVLPVKQSTFRSPEDKFKVYDLIGIERIKMSI
;
A
#
# COMPACT_ATOMS: atom_id res chain seq x y z
N MET A 1 4.01 -29.15 -5.58
CA MET A 1 3.31 -28.39 -4.53
C MET A 1 4.18 -28.39 -3.28
N GLY A 2 4.47 -27.21 -2.72
CA GLY A 2 5.24 -27.08 -1.48
C GLY A 2 4.39 -27.44 -0.25
N GLU A 3 5.05 -27.71 0.86
CA GLU A 3 4.35 -27.94 2.12
C GLU A 3 3.58 -26.68 2.60
N PRO A 4 2.42 -26.84 3.25
CA PRO A 4 1.70 -25.72 3.85
C PRO A 4 2.58 -24.89 4.76
N LEU A 5 2.45 -23.56 4.70
CA LEU A 5 3.24 -22.64 5.52
C LEU A 5 3.13 -22.97 7.02
N SER A 6 1.96 -23.42 7.47
CA SER A 6 1.73 -23.84 8.86
C SER A 6 2.56 -25.05 9.28
N LEU A 7 2.84 -25.98 8.37
CA LEU A 7 3.68 -27.15 8.62
C LEU A 7 5.16 -26.81 8.55
N TRP A 8 5.56 -25.99 7.56
CA TRP A 8 6.93 -25.47 7.48
C TRP A 8 7.31 -24.67 8.74
N PHE A 9 6.40 -23.81 9.22
CA PHE A 9 6.66 -22.96 10.38
C PHE A 9 6.91 -23.75 11.68
N ARG A 10 6.36 -24.97 11.80
CA ARG A 10 6.62 -25.87 12.95
C ARG A 10 8.04 -26.42 12.98
N LYS A 11 8.73 -26.41 11.83
CA LYS A 11 10.12 -26.88 11.74
C LYS A 11 11.13 -25.82 12.18
N LEU A 12 10.69 -24.57 12.36
CA LEU A 12 11.56 -23.49 12.81
C LEU A 12 11.82 -23.58 14.32
N THR A 13 13.03 -23.19 14.74
CA THR A 13 13.36 -23.12 16.16
C THR A 13 12.56 -22.01 16.85
N PHE A 14 12.30 -22.18 18.15
CA PHE A 14 11.59 -21.17 18.94
C PHE A 14 12.30 -19.80 18.90
N ALA A 15 13.64 -19.80 18.94
CA ALA A 15 14.44 -18.58 18.84
C ALA A 15 14.21 -17.85 17.51
N LEU A 16 14.18 -18.58 16.39
CA LEU A 16 13.92 -17.99 15.08
C LEU A 16 12.48 -17.46 14.96
N VAL A 17 11.49 -18.22 15.45
CA VAL A 17 10.08 -17.80 15.45
C VAL A 17 9.87 -16.50 16.24
N LYS A 18 10.67 -16.28 17.29
CA LYS A 18 10.65 -15.08 18.13
C LYS A 18 11.57 -13.96 17.65
N SER A 19 12.28 -14.15 16.55
CA SER A 19 13.14 -13.11 15.99
C SER A 19 12.31 -11.88 15.58
N LYS A 20 12.96 -10.71 15.56
CA LYS A 20 12.32 -9.45 15.20
C LYS A 20 11.83 -9.48 13.75
N GLU A 21 12.59 -10.13 12.87
CA GLU A 21 12.33 -10.26 11.43
C GLU A 21 11.09 -11.13 11.17
N ILE A 22 11.00 -12.30 11.81
CA ILE A 22 9.83 -13.18 11.67
C ILE A 22 8.59 -12.52 12.28
N CYS A 23 8.72 -11.85 13.42
CA CYS A 23 7.62 -11.11 14.02
C CYS A 23 7.14 -9.96 13.14
N PHE A 24 8.05 -9.23 12.50
CA PHE A 24 7.74 -8.19 11.52
C PHE A 24 6.93 -8.75 10.35
N VAL A 25 7.46 -9.78 9.67
CA VAL A 25 6.81 -10.39 8.50
C VAL A 25 5.43 -10.95 8.87
N ARG A 26 5.30 -11.61 10.01
CA ARG A 26 4.02 -12.14 10.50
C ARG A 26 3.00 -11.01 10.72
N ASN A 27 3.42 -9.91 11.32
CA ASN A 27 2.53 -8.77 11.53
C ASN A 27 2.14 -8.10 10.20
N LEU A 28 3.08 -7.98 9.27
CA LEU A 28 2.85 -7.42 7.96
C LEU A 28 1.87 -8.27 7.14
N LEU A 29 2.03 -9.60 7.16
CA LEU A 29 1.11 -10.55 6.56
C LEU A 29 -0.30 -10.45 7.16
N ARG A 30 -0.42 -10.26 8.48
CA ARG A 30 -1.72 -10.05 9.13
C ARG A 30 -2.39 -8.78 8.63
N LEU A 31 -1.66 -7.67 8.54
CA LEU A 31 -2.18 -6.40 8.03
C LEU A 31 -2.61 -6.52 6.56
N TYR A 32 -1.83 -7.21 5.75
CA TYR A 32 -2.14 -7.50 4.35
C TYR A 32 -3.45 -8.27 4.21
N ARG A 33 -3.61 -9.39 4.94
CA ARG A 33 -4.82 -10.21 4.91
C ARG A 33 -6.07 -9.48 5.40
N MET A 34 -5.91 -8.53 6.30
CA MET A 34 -7.02 -7.71 6.81
C MET A 34 -7.38 -6.54 5.87
N GLY A 35 -6.63 -6.32 4.78
CA GLY A 35 -6.82 -5.13 3.93
C GLY A 35 -6.45 -3.81 4.64
N ASN A 36 -5.68 -3.86 5.73
CA ASN A 36 -5.31 -2.67 6.49
C ASN A 36 -4.10 -1.98 5.85
N TYR A 37 -4.32 -1.40 4.67
CA TYR A 37 -3.30 -0.74 3.84
C TYR A 37 -2.55 0.35 4.60
N LYS A 38 -3.25 1.18 5.40
CA LYS A 38 -2.62 2.30 6.12
C LYS A 38 -1.53 1.82 7.08
N ASN A 39 -1.85 0.83 7.92
CA ASN A 39 -0.89 0.29 8.87
C ASN A 39 0.16 -0.57 8.17
N PHE A 40 -0.21 -1.32 7.13
CA PHE A 40 0.74 -2.07 6.32
C PHE A 40 1.83 -1.15 5.75
N LEU A 41 1.44 -0.11 5.02
CA LEU A 41 2.36 0.82 4.34
C LEU A 41 3.19 1.63 5.35
N SER A 42 2.54 2.14 6.41
CA SER A 42 3.24 2.88 7.45
C SER A 42 4.30 2.03 8.15
N ARG A 43 3.96 0.78 8.46
CA ARG A 43 4.89 -0.14 9.12
C ARG A 43 6.02 -0.57 8.21
N THR A 44 5.75 -0.83 6.93
CA THR A 44 6.81 -1.11 5.96
C THR A 44 7.78 0.07 5.87
N ALA A 45 7.28 1.30 5.75
CA ALA A 45 8.13 2.48 5.70
C ALA A 45 8.96 2.67 6.99
N SER A 46 8.37 2.38 8.16
CA SER A 46 8.98 2.65 9.46
C SER A 46 9.74 1.50 10.11
N GLU A 47 9.63 0.26 9.63
CA GLU A 47 10.29 -0.90 10.27
C GLU A 47 11.01 -1.84 9.29
N ALA A 48 10.69 -1.81 7.99
CA ALA A 48 11.31 -2.76 7.05
C ALA A 48 12.82 -2.54 6.95
N THR A 49 13.55 -3.63 6.77
CA THR A 49 14.90 -3.60 6.18
C THR A 49 14.83 -3.46 4.66
N TYR A 50 15.97 -3.18 4.00
CA TYR A 50 16.02 -3.10 2.53
C TYR A 50 15.48 -4.37 1.87
N LEU A 51 15.96 -5.53 2.30
CA LEU A 51 15.50 -6.81 1.74
C LEU A 51 14.01 -7.04 1.96
N GLN A 52 13.49 -6.73 3.16
CA GLN A 52 12.06 -6.86 3.45
C GLN A 52 11.21 -5.92 2.60
N TYR A 53 11.70 -4.71 2.32
CA TYR A 53 11.06 -3.78 1.40
C TYR A 53 11.03 -4.35 -0.04
N CYS A 54 12.18 -4.78 -0.57
CA CYS A 54 12.26 -5.36 -1.92
C CYS A 54 11.33 -6.56 -2.10
N ILE A 55 11.29 -7.48 -1.12
CA ILE A 55 10.39 -8.65 -1.17
C ILE A 55 8.92 -8.24 -1.08
N SER A 56 8.62 -7.13 -0.39
CA SER A 56 7.24 -6.65 -0.18
C SER A 56 6.74 -5.73 -1.29
N GLU A 57 7.54 -5.39 -2.29
CA GLU A 57 7.21 -4.39 -3.32
C GLU A 57 5.89 -4.70 -4.03
N HIS A 58 5.71 -5.95 -4.45
CA HIS A 58 4.45 -6.40 -5.05
C HIS A 58 3.26 -6.21 -4.09
N HIS A 59 3.40 -6.56 -2.82
CA HIS A 59 2.32 -6.39 -1.83
C HIS A 59 2.02 -4.93 -1.49
N ILE A 60 3.03 -4.05 -1.53
CA ILE A 60 2.86 -2.60 -1.39
C ILE A 60 2.00 -2.08 -2.54
N ARG A 61 2.28 -2.54 -3.77
CA ARG A 61 1.50 -2.19 -4.97
C ARG A 61 0.04 -2.61 -4.80
N GLU A 62 -0.20 -3.89 -4.49
CA GLU A 62 -1.56 -4.42 -4.29
C GLU A 62 -2.33 -3.65 -3.22
N MET A 63 -1.69 -3.36 -2.08
CA MET A 63 -2.32 -2.59 -1.00
C MET A 63 -2.71 -1.17 -1.41
N ARG A 64 -1.93 -0.52 -2.28
CA ARG A 64 -2.27 0.80 -2.82
C ARG A 64 -3.47 0.72 -3.78
N LEU A 65 -3.55 -0.30 -4.63
CA LEU A 65 -4.71 -0.52 -5.51
C LEU A 65 -6.00 -0.78 -4.73
N VAL A 66 -5.93 -1.68 -3.74
CA VAL A 66 -7.05 -1.96 -2.83
C VAL A 66 -7.51 -0.69 -2.13
N ALA A 67 -6.57 0.15 -1.68
CA ALA A 67 -6.90 1.41 -1.02
C ALA A 67 -7.62 2.39 -1.96
N VAL A 68 -7.14 2.59 -3.19
CA VAL A 68 -7.81 3.44 -4.19
C VAL A 68 -9.22 2.92 -4.49
N GLN A 69 -9.37 1.61 -4.67
CA GLN A 69 -10.66 0.98 -4.88
C GLN A 69 -11.62 1.21 -3.70
N TYR A 70 -11.13 1.05 -2.47
CA TYR A 70 -11.92 1.27 -1.26
C TYR A 70 -12.36 2.72 -1.13
N ILE A 71 -11.47 3.68 -1.34
CA ILE A 71 -11.81 5.11 -1.30
C ILE A 71 -12.86 5.43 -2.37
N ASN A 72 -12.65 5.01 -3.62
CA ASN A 72 -13.63 5.22 -4.69
C ASN A 72 -15.02 4.65 -4.34
N ASN A 73 -15.07 3.46 -3.74
CA ASN A 73 -16.32 2.84 -3.32
C ASN A 73 -17.04 3.59 -2.18
N VAL A 74 -16.29 4.25 -1.29
CA VAL A 74 -16.84 5.02 -0.16
C VAL A 74 -17.25 6.45 -0.57
N CYS A 75 -16.74 6.98 -1.69
CA CYS A 75 -17.16 8.26 -2.29
C CYS A 75 -18.63 8.31 -2.78
N TYR A 76 -19.44 7.28 -2.49
CA TYR A 76 -20.89 7.26 -2.75
C TYR A 76 -21.67 8.37 -2.02
N LYS A 77 -21.14 8.88 -0.89
CA LYS A 77 -21.83 9.90 -0.06
C LYS A 77 -21.69 11.36 -0.57
N LEU A 78 -21.42 11.56 -1.85
CA LEU A 78 -21.26 12.88 -2.48
C LEU A 78 -20.18 13.79 -1.83
N GLN A 79 -19.25 13.21 -1.08
CA GLN A 79 -18.12 13.95 -0.49
C GLN A 79 -16.85 13.62 -1.26
N PRO A 80 -16.26 14.60 -1.96
CA PRO A 80 -14.94 14.42 -2.56
C PRO A 80 -13.91 14.01 -1.50
N TYR A 81 -12.98 13.14 -1.88
CA TYR A 81 -11.93 12.66 -1.00
C TYR A 81 -10.60 13.37 -1.34
N PRO A 82 -9.98 14.11 -0.40
CA PRO A 82 -8.73 14.83 -0.66
C PRO A 82 -7.57 13.89 -1.01
N LEU A 83 -6.90 14.15 -2.14
CA LEU A 83 -5.74 13.36 -2.56
C LEU A 83 -4.57 13.50 -1.58
N LEU A 84 -4.38 14.67 -0.99
CA LEU A 84 -3.41 14.88 0.08
C LEU A 84 -3.62 13.91 1.26
N ARG A 85 -4.87 13.62 1.63
CA ARG A 85 -5.15 12.64 2.70
C ARG A 85 -4.88 11.22 2.22
N LEU A 86 -5.13 10.93 0.95
CA LEU A 86 -4.86 9.63 0.36
C LEU A 86 -3.34 9.38 0.30
N SER A 87 -2.56 10.37 -0.15
CA SER A 87 -1.11 10.33 -0.27
C SER A 87 -0.42 10.01 1.05
N GLN A 88 -0.88 10.62 2.15
CA GLN A 88 -0.41 10.32 3.51
C GLN A 88 -0.67 8.87 3.93
N ASN A 89 -1.85 8.33 3.58
CA ASN A 89 -2.21 6.95 3.89
C ASN A 89 -1.45 5.95 3.00
N LEU A 90 -1.20 6.30 1.74
CA LEU A 90 -0.51 5.45 0.76
C LEU A 90 1.02 5.53 0.83
N LYS A 91 1.54 6.47 1.63
CA LYS A 91 2.98 6.78 1.71
C LYS A 91 3.54 7.05 0.30
N MET A 92 2.88 7.93 -0.43
CA MET A 92 3.19 8.34 -1.80
C MET A 92 3.09 9.86 -1.92
N LYS A 93 3.74 10.45 -2.93
CA LYS A 93 3.52 11.87 -3.24
C LYS A 93 2.11 12.05 -3.78
N GLU A 94 1.55 13.26 -3.63
CA GLU A 94 0.21 13.54 -4.11
C GLU A 94 0.07 13.36 -5.63
N LEU A 95 1.06 13.83 -6.41
CA LEU A 95 1.13 13.62 -7.86
C LEU A 95 1.22 12.14 -8.27
N ASP A 96 1.87 11.32 -7.44
CA ASP A 96 1.95 9.89 -7.68
C ASP A 96 0.60 9.20 -7.41
N VAL A 97 -0.15 9.68 -6.41
CA VAL A 97 -1.52 9.21 -6.15
C VAL A 97 -2.46 9.61 -7.28
N GLU A 98 -2.34 10.83 -7.79
CA GLU A 98 -3.10 11.26 -8.97
C GLU A 98 -2.80 10.39 -10.19
N SER A 99 -1.52 10.15 -10.48
CA SER A 99 -1.09 9.23 -11.54
C SER A 99 -1.70 7.82 -11.36
N LEU A 100 -1.66 7.30 -10.14
CA LEU A 100 -2.23 6.00 -9.80
C LEU A 100 -3.75 5.96 -10.02
N CYS A 101 -4.46 7.02 -9.66
CA CYS A 101 -5.91 7.13 -9.89
C CYS A 101 -6.22 7.05 -11.38
N HIS A 102 -5.49 7.79 -12.22
CA HIS A 102 -5.67 7.77 -13.67
C HIS A 102 -5.35 6.42 -14.30
N GLU A 103 -4.28 5.75 -13.85
CA GLU A 103 -3.99 4.38 -14.27
C GLU A 103 -5.16 3.45 -13.95
N CYS A 104 -5.75 3.60 -12.75
CA CYS A 104 -6.96 2.89 -12.32
C CYS A 104 -8.25 3.33 -13.03
N GLY A 105 -8.18 4.23 -14.02
CA GLY A 105 -9.34 4.71 -14.78
C GLY A 105 -10.20 5.74 -14.04
N LEU A 106 -9.68 6.35 -12.98
CA LEU A 106 -10.35 7.40 -12.20
C LEU A 106 -9.90 8.78 -12.66
N GLU A 107 -10.83 9.71 -12.64
CA GLU A 107 -10.57 11.14 -12.83
C GLU A 107 -10.42 11.83 -11.46
N THR A 108 -9.59 12.86 -11.43
CA THR A 108 -9.40 13.78 -10.31
C THR A 108 -9.93 15.15 -10.72
N CYS A 109 -10.33 15.96 -9.75
CA CYS A 109 -10.70 17.35 -10.01
C CYS A 109 -10.14 18.26 -8.92
N THR A 110 -10.16 19.57 -9.18
CA THR A 110 -9.83 20.58 -8.20
C THR A 110 -11.10 21.06 -7.51
N ASP A 111 -11.11 21.08 -6.19
CA ASP A 111 -12.21 21.63 -5.40
C ASP A 111 -12.20 23.17 -5.40
N PRO A 112 -13.23 23.84 -4.86
CA PRO A 112 -13.29 25.31 -4.83
C PRO A 112 -12.14 25.98 -4.06
N ASP A 113 -11.48 25.24 -3.15
CA ASP A 113 -10.37 25.73 -2.35
C ASP A 113 -9.00 25.47 -3.01
N GLY A 114 -8.99 24.86 -4.20
CA GLY A 114 -7.78 24.61 -4.98
C GLY A 114 -7.10 23.26 -4.69
N PHE A 115 -7.73 22.35 -3.93
CA PHE A 115 -7.16 21.04 -3.62
C PHE A 115 -7.58 19.99 -4.63
N THR A 116 -6.66 19.08 -4.95
CA THR A 116 -6.98 17.92 -5.80
C THR A 116 -7.77 16.88 -4.99
N VAL A 117 -8.90 16.47 -5.54
CA VAL A 117 -9.83 15.53 -4.89
C VAL A 117 -10.23 14.41 -5.85
N LEU A 118 -10.49 13.23 -5.28
CA LEU A 118 -11.28 12.19 -5.92
C LEU A 118 -12.74 12.61 -5.78
N PRO A 119 -13.50 12.77 -6.88
CA PRO A 119 -14.88 13.21 -6.82
C PRO A 119 -15.80 12.10 -6.25
N VAL A 120 -17.06 12.08 -6.67
CA VAL A 120 -17.99 11.01 -6.34
C VAL A 120 -17.51 9.66 -6.86
N LYS A 121 -18.11 8.56 -6.35
CA LYS A 121 -17.80 7.21 -6.83
C LYS A 121 -17.87 7.11 -8.36
N GLN A 122 -16.81 6.59 -8.96
CA GLN A 122 -16.71 6.38 -10.41
C GLN A 122 -16.79 4.88 -10.72
N SER A 123 -17.57 4.51 -11.74
CA SER A 123 -17.72 3.11 -12.18
C SER A 123 -16.61 2.64 -13.11
N THR A 124 -15.73 3.54 -13.52
CA THR A 124 -14.62 3.31 -14.46
C THR A 124 -13.39 2.67 -13.82
N PHE A 125 -13.43 2.41 -12.50
CA PHE A 125 -12.32 1.77 -11.79
C PHE A 125 -11.95 0.45 -12.46
N ARG A 126 -10.67 0.31 -12.77
CA ARG A 126 -10.07 -0.91 -13.31
C ARG A 126 -8.76 -1.19 -12.61
N SER A 127 -8.44 -2.47 -12.42
CA SER A 127 -7.07 -2.85 -12.07
C SER A 127 -6.22 -2.72 -13.33
N PRO A 128 -5.19 -1.88 -13.34
CA PRO A 128 -4.29 -1.72 -14.48
C PRO A 128 -3.40 -2.97 -14.66
N GLU A 129 -2.94 -3.19 -15.89
CA GLU A 129 -2.15 -4.36 -16.28
C GLU A 129 -0.73 -4.34 -15.67
N ASP A 130 -0.01 -5.47 -15.73
CA ASP A 130 1.26 -5.72 -15.03
C ASP A 130 2.34 -4.62 -15.16
N LYS A 131 2.29 -3.82 -16.24
CA LYS A 131 3.20 -2.70 -16.53
C LYS A 131 2.75 -1.39 -15.88
N PHE A 132 2.74 -1.33 -14.55
CA PHE A 132 2.63 -0.04 -13.86
C PHE A 132 3.98 0.60 -13.56
N LYS A 133 3.93 1.92 -13.42
CA LYS A 133 4.94 2.69 -12.70
C LYS A 133 5.20 2.12 -11.31
N VAL A 134 6.48 2.09 -10.94
CA VAL A 134 6.91 1.86 -9.56
C VAL A 134 6.86 3.21 -8.85
N TYR A 135 6.13 3.25 -7.74
CA TYR A 135 6.00 4.43 -6.91
C TYR A 135 6.83 4.26 -5.64
N ASP A 136 7.72 5.21 -5.36
CA ASP A 136 8.52 5.19 -4.15
C ASP A 136 7.64 5.14 -2.88
N LEU A 137 8.11 4.44 -1.86
CA LEU A 137 7.48 4.44 -0.54
C LEU A 137 8.09 5.57 0.31
N ILE A 138 7.31 6.62 0.56
CA ILE A 138 7.76 7.73 1.42
C ILE A 138 8.08 7.21 2.82
N GLY A 139 9.26 7.60 3.33
CA GLY A 139 9.79 7.16 4.62
C GLY A 139 10.80 6.00 4.55
N ILE A 140 10.97 5.38 3.37
CA ILE A 140 11.99 4.35 3.15
C ILE A 140 13.40 4.94 2.94
N GLU A 141 13.54 6.26 2.85
CA GLU A 141 14.79 6.98 2.52
C GLU A 141 15.95 6.62 3.44
N ARG A 142 15.66 6.39 4.73
CA ARG A 142 16.61 5.90 5.74
C ARG A 142 17.35 4.62 5.33
N ILE A 143 16.74 3.81 4.46
CA ILE A 143 17.28 2.51 4.03
C ILE A 143 18.23 2.67 2.84
N LYS A 144 17.98 3.63 1.94
CA LYS A 144 18.83 3.89 0.76
C LYS A 144 20.23 4.43 1.15
N MET A 145 20.38 4.98 2.36
CA MET A 145 21.65 5.54 2.88
C MET A 145 22.50 4.56 3.70
N SER A 146 22.08 3.29 3.82
CA SER A 146 22.74 2.30 4.70
C SER A 146 23.61 1.28 3.95
N ILE A 147 23.89 1.51 2.65
CA ILE A 147 24.73 0.66 1.79
C ILE A 147 25.95 1.45 1.37
#